data_AF-A0A535HF57-F1
#
_entry.id   AF-A0A535HF57-F1
#
_cell.length_a   1.000
_cell.length_b   1.000
_cell.length_c   1.000
_cell.angle_alpha   90.00
_cell.angle_beta   90.00
_cell.angle_gamma   90.00
#
_symmetry.space_group_name_H-M   'P 1'
#
loop_
_entity.id
_entity.type
_entity.pdbx_description
1 polymer ?
#
loop_
_entity_poly.entity_id
_entity_poly.type
_entity_poly.pdbx_seq_one_letter_code
_entity_poly.pdbx_strand_id
1 'polypeptide(L)'
;MALRLLGCLAALAIACGQAATLAEPSPTELLQKASTNLKDAKTAHIDGTGSFALTSGLSLSFDFKMSGDVEMPDKSRLATEMSVLGQSLSVDTITIGGRTFSKGLIGSGWTVTAANDPQGAMLDPLGQTDLSAVATVTEVDRPVVDGRKTRHLSYSIDQAKLAEKMKAAQTATTASVDVSNATAKGEIWIRTEDNQIVRQLVTISMDMAGDLGIPGASPASSKSTLAMSFDLKFTHLGEPVSPAIAAPPTQ
;
A
#
# COMPACT_ATOMS: atom_id res chain seq x y z
N MET A 1 -72.48 -35.68 11.56
CA MET A 1 -71.27 -35.70 12.42
C MET A 1 -70.18 -36.41 11.65
N ALA A 2 -69.14 -35.67 11.27
CA ALA A 2 -68.10 -36.09 10.35
C ALA A 2 -67.11 -37.04 11.04
N LEU A 3 -66.68 -38.09 10.36
CA LEU A 3 -65.47 -38.83 10.74
C LEU A 3 -64.56 -38.93 9.51
N ARG A 4 -63.56 -38.04 9.53
CA ARG A 4 -62.42 -37.97 8.62
C ARG A 4 -61.25 -38.77 9.23
N LEU A 5 -60.29 -39.08 8.37
CA LEU A 5 -58.92 -39.56 8.61
C LEU A 5 -58.73 -41.07 8.78
N LEU A 6 -58.12 -41.70 7.76
CA LEU A 6 -56.72 -42.11 7.84
C LEU A 6 -56.22 -42.46 6.42
N GLY A 7 -55.26 -41.70 5.91
CA GLY A 7 -54.59 -41.98 4.65
C GLY A 7 -53.17 -41.41 4.70
N CYS A 8 -52.24 -42.23 5.20
CA CYS A 8 -50.82 -41.94 5.22
C CYS A 8 -50.28 -41.86 3.78
N LEU A 9 -49.79 -40.69 3.37
CA LEU A 9 -48.91 -40.54 2.22
C LEU A 9 -47.63 -39.87 2.70
N ALA A 10 -46.66 -40.69 3.07
CA ALA A 10 -45.29 -40.28 3.26
C ALA A 10 -44.65 -40.07 1.88
N ALA A 11 -44.60 -38.82 1.42
CA ALA A 11 -43.73 -38.43 0.32
C ALA A 11 -42.39 -37.98 0.92
N LEU A 12 -41.44 -38.91 1.05
CA LEU A 12 -40.03 -38.56 1.22
C LEU A 12 -39.53 -37.98 -0.11
N ALA A 13 -39.62 -36.67 -0.26
CA ALA A 13 -38.85 -35.96 -1.27
C ALA A 13 -37.38 -36.02 -0.84
N ILE A 14 -36.61 -36.87 -1.53
CA ILE A 14 -35.15 -36.88 -1.47
C ILE A 14 -34.70 -35.55 -2.08
N ALA A 15 -34.54 -34.53 -1.23
CA ALA A 15 -33.82 -33.34 -1.58
C ALA A 15 -32.36 -33.76 -1.77
N CYS A 16 -31.96 -34.01 -3.01
CA CYS A 16 -30.56 -33.98 -3.41
C CYS A 16 -30.03 -32.58 -3.11
N GLY A 17 -29.56 -32.37 -1.88
CA GLY A 17 -28.76 -31.24 -1.51
C GLY A 17 -27.48 -31.30 -2.30
N GLN A 18 -27.48 -30.71 -3.50
CA GLN A 18 -26.28 -30.06 -3.99
C GLN A 18 -25.93 -29.06 -2.89
N ALA A 19 -24.93 -29.40 -2.08
CA ALA A 19 -24.18 -28.37 -1.38
C ALA A 19 -23.76 -27.41 -2.49
N ALA A 20 -24.41 -26.25 -2.54
CA ALA A 20 -23.97 -25.16 -3.37
C ALA A 20 -22.57 -24.85 -2.86
N THR A 21 -21.55 -25.43 -3.50
CA THR A 21 -20.19 -25.00 -3.33
C THR A 21 -20.20 -23.55 -3.75
N LEU A 22 -20.25 -22.63 -2.78
CA LEU A 22 -20.08 -21.22 -3.07
C LEU A 22 -18.79 -21.13 -3.88
N ALA A 23 -18.92 -20.71 -5.14
CA ALA A 23 -17.76 -20.48 -5.98
C ALA A 23 -16.85 -19.49 -5.24
N GLU A 24 -15.58 -19.86 -5.08
CA GLU A 24 -14.61 -18.94 -4.50
C GLU A 24 -14.51 -17.69 -5.38
N PRO A 25 -14.29 -16.50 -4.80
CA PRO A 25 -14.11 -15.29 -5.59
C PRO A 25 -12.88 -15.45 -6.49
N SER A 26 -12.98 -14.93 -7.71
CA SER A 26 -11.84 -14.79 -8.60
C SER A 26 -10.73 -13.95 -7.95
N PRO A 27 -9.46 -14.08 -8.38
CA PRO A 27 -8.37 -13.25 -7.86
C PRO A 27 -8.67 -11.75 -7.89
N THR A 28 -9.27 -11.25 -8.99
CA THR A 28 -9.67 -9.85 -9.12
C THR A 28 -10.74 -9.44 -8.12
N GLU A 29 -11.80 -10.24 -7.96
CA GLU A 29 -12.87 -9.97 -6.97
C GLU A 29 -12.32 -10.00 -5.54
N LEU A 30 -11.39 -10.93 -5.26
CA LEU A 30 -10.75 -11.02 -3.95
C LEU A 30 -9.90 -9.77 -3.67
N LEU A 31 -9.10 -9.33 -4.63
CA LEU A 31 -8.29 -8.11 -4.49
C LEU A 31 -9.17 -6.88 -4.25
N GLN A 32 -10.26 -6.74 -5.02
CA GLN A 32 -11.22 -5.64 -4.84
C GLN A 32 -11.85 -5.68 -3.45
N LYS A 33 -12.28 -6.86 -3.00
CA LYS A 33 -12.87 -7.01 -1.66
C LYS A 33 -11.87 -6.70 -0.55
N ALA A 34 -10.63 -7.16 -0.69
CA ALA A 34 -9.59 -6.91 0.30
C ALA A 34 -9.19 -5.43 0.39
N SER A 35 -9.13 -4.73 -0.75
CA SER A 35 -8.96 -3.28 -0.80
C SER A 35 -10.10 -2.54 -0.09
N THR A 36 -11.35 -2.93 -0.32
CA THR A 36 -12.51 -2.36 0.39
C THR A 36 -12.43 -2.62 1.89
N ASN A 37 -12.13 -3.85 2.29
CA ASN A 37 -12.01 -4.24 3.70
C ASN A 37 -10.92 -3.48 4.45
N LEU A 38 -9.81 -3.18 3.78
CA LEU A 38 -8.73 -2.38 4.35
C LEU A 38 -9.17 -0.92 4.56
N LYS A 39 -9.86 -0.32 3.58
CA LYS A 39 -10.45 1.02 3.74
C LYS A 39 -11.46 1.07 4.89
N ASP A 40 -12.31 0.04 4.97
CA ASP A 40 -13.36 -0.07 5.99
C ASP A 40 -12.78 -0.30 7.39
N ALA A 41 -11.57 -0.87 7.49
CA ALA A 41 -10.86 -0.99 8.76
C ALA A 41 -10.54 0.39 9.36
N LYS A 42 -10.40 1.44 8.54
CA LYS A 42 -10.04 2.83 8.93
C LYS A 42 -8.69 3.00 9.60
N THR A 43 -8.19 2.02 10.33
CA THR A 43 -6.91 2.07 11.02
C THR A 43 -6.13 0.79 10.76
N ALA A 44 -4.80 0.93 10.71
CA ALA A 44 -3.88 -0.20 10.67
C ALA A 44 -2.56 0.18 11.32
N HIS A 45 -1.88 -0.80 11.89
CA HIS A 45 -0.45 -0.72 12.16
C HIS A 45 0.32 -1.35 10.99
N ILE A 46 1.35 -0.66 10.54
CA ILE A 46 2.21 -1.04 9.42
C ILE A 46 3.62 -1.26 9.96
N ASP A 47 4.16 -2.45 9.71
CA ASP A 47 5.59 -2.72 9.81
C ASP A 47 6.11 -3.03 8.41
N GLY A 48 7.30 -2.58 8.06
CA GLY A 48 7.82 -2.87 6.75
C GLY A 48 9.30 -2.64 6.57
N THR A 49 9.76 -3.14 5.44
CA THR A 49 11.10 -2.86 4.92
C THR A 49 10.97 -2.40 3.49
N GLY A 50 12.01 -1.76 2.99
CA GLY A 50 12.06 -1.39 1.60
C GLY A 50 13.43 -0.96 1.17
N SER A 51 13.53 -0.68 -0.11
CA SER A 51 14.75 -0.17 -0.72
C SER A 51 14.40 1.02 -1.60
N PHE A 52 15.34 1.94 -1.69
CA PHE A 52 15.32 3.04 -2.64
C PHE A 52 16.64 3.03 -3.38
N ALA A 53 16.59 3.12 -4.69
CA ALA A 53 17.75 3.26 -5.54
C ALA A 53 17.53 4.35 -6.58
N LEU A 54 18.52 5.23 -6.73
CA LEU A 54 18.56 6.27 -7.74
C LEU A 54 19.90 6.21 -8.47
N THR A 55 19.84 6.13 -9.79
CA THR A 55 21.02 6.23 -10.65
C THR A 55 20.93 7.49 -11.49
N SER A 56 21.79 8.48 -11.24
CA SER A 56 21.83 9.77 -11.95
C SER A 56 23.28 10.26 -12.10
N GLY A 57 24.11 9.53 -12.85
CA GLY A 57 25.56 9.74 -12.89
C GLY A 57 26.31 9.32 -11.61
N LEU A 58 25.67 9.42 -10.45
CA LEU A 58 26.00 8.75 -9.19
C LEU A 58 24.91 7.72 -8.88
N SER A 59 25.31 6.53 -8.40
CA SER A 59 24.37 5.51 -7.89
C SER A 59 24.24 5.65 -6.38
N LEU A 60 23.02 5.96 -5.93
CA LEU A 60 22.61 6.00 -4.54
C LEU A 60 21.65 4.86 -4.29
N SER A 61 21.89 4.07 -3.25
CA SER A 61 20.94 3.05 -2.80
C SER A 61 20.97 2.94 -1.29
N PHE A 62 19.80 2.80 -0.67
CA PHE A 62 19.69 2.52 0.74
C PHE A 62 18.46 1.65 1.03
N ASP A 63 18.62 0.78 2.01
CA ASP A 63 17.52 0.04 2.59
C ASP A 63 16.96 0.83 3.77
N PHE A 64 15.66 0.68 3.99
CA PHE A 64 14.98 1.25 5.14
C PHE A 64 14.05 0.24 5.80
N LYS A 65 13.81 0.48 7.09
CA LYS A 65 12.73 -0.12 7.86
C LYS A 65 11.73 0.97 8.19
N MET A 66 10.45 0.62 8.23
CA MET A 66 9.41 1.52 8.70
C MET A 66 8.51 0.79 9.69
N SER A 67 7.97 1.54 10.65
CA SER A 67 6.92 1.06 11.54
C SER A 67 6.03 2.23 11.94
N GLY A 68 4.73 2.00 12.09
CA GLY A 68 3.83 3.03 12.60
C GLY A 68 2.37 2.79 12.29
N ASP A 69 1.57 3.81 12.56
CA ASP A 69 0.11 3.73 12.50
C ASP A 69 -0.43 4.57 11.36
N VAL A 70 -1.49 4.09 10.74
CA VAL A 70 -2.26 4.82 9.73
C VAL A 70 -3.72 4.91 10.15
N GLU A 71 -4.32 6.08 9.92
CA GLU A 71 -5.76 6.31 9.99
C GLU A 71 -6.21 6.83 8.62
N MET A 72 -6.86 5.95 7.87
CA MET A 72 -7.28 6.19 6.50
C MET A 72 -8.45 7.20 6.47
N PRO A 73 -8.49 8.10 5.47
CA PRO A 73 -7.59 8.15 4.31
C PRO A 73 -6.37 9.07 4.46
N ASP A 74 -6.27 9.88 5.52
CA ASP A 74 -5.45 11.11 5.48
C ASP A 74 -4.45 11.30 6.63
N LYS A 75 -4.33 10.32 7.52
CA LYS A 75 -3.42 10.39 8.67
C LYS A 75 -2.45 9.23 8.75
N SER A 76 -1.23 9.56 9.17
CA SER A 76 -0.21 8.57 9.51
C SER A 76 0.78 9.11 10.53
N ARG A 77 1.40 8.18 11.24
CA ARG A 77 2.59 8.41 12.06
C ARG A 77 3.54 7.25 11.81
N LEU A 78 4.64 7.49 11.11
CA LEU A 78 5.62 6.47 10.76
C LEU A 78 6.99 6.85 11.32
N ALA A 79 7.72 5.86 11.82
CA ALA A 79 9.14 5.95 12.10
C ALA A 79 9.88 5.17 11.01
N THR A 80 10.85 5.81 10.35
CA THR A 80 11.67 5.20 9.31
C THR A 80 13.12 5.20 9.73
N GLU A 81 13.76 4.03 9.69
CA GLU A 81 15.19 3.85 9.91
C GLU A 81 15.85 3.52 8.58
N MET A 82 16.94 4.22 8.23
CA MET A 82 17.69 3.98 7.00
C MET A 82 19.19 3.99 7.26
N SER A 83 19.93 3.22 6.49
CA SER A 83 21.40 3.27 6.49
C SER A 83 21.90 3.98 5.24
N VAL A 84 22.47 5.17 5.41
CA VAL A 84 23.02 5.97 4.32
C VAL A 84 24.52 6.11 4.54
N LEU A 85 25.32 5.57 3.61
CA LEU A 85 26.79 5.64 3.65
C LEU A 85 27.40 5.15 4.98
N GLY A 86 26.80 4.11 5.58
CA GLY A 86 27.26 3.53 6.86
C GLY A 86 26.83 4.29 8.11
N GLN A 87 26.04 5.38 7.97
CA GLN A 87 25.43 6.08 9.09
C GLN A 87 23.96 5.68 9.22
N SER A 88 23.52 5.48 10.47
CA SER A 88 22.11 5.24 10.77
C SER A 88 21.39 6.58 10.85
N LEU A 89 20.31 6.71 10.09
CA LEU A 89 19.43 7.87 10.09
C LEU A 89 18.02 7.41 10.47
N SER A 90 17.41 8.09 11.44
CA SER A 90 16.03 7.85 11.85
C SER A 90 15.21 9.10 11.54
N VAL A 91 14.09 8.90 10.86
CA VAL A 91 13.16 9.95 10.46
C VAL A 91 11.77 9.60 10.97
N ASP A 92 11.23 10.44 11.84
CA ASP A 92 9.82 10.35 12.22
C ASP A 92 9.00 11.23 11.26
N THR A 93 7.92 10.69 10.72
CA THR A 93 6.96 11.43 9.90
C THR A 93 5.57 11.35 10.51
N ILE A 94 4.86 12.47 10.50
CA ILE A 94 3.43 12.53 10.77
C ILE A 94 2.79 13.22 9.57
N THR A 95 1.81 12.57 8.94
CA THR A 95 1.02 13.20 7.87
C THR A 95 -0.40 13.38 8.38
N ILE A 96 -0.96 14.58 8.22
CA ILE A 96 -2.36 14.89 8.55
C ILE A 96 -2.93 15.80 7.48
N GLY A 97 -3.96 15.35 6.76
CA GLY A 97 -4.67 16.18 5.78
C GLY A 97 -3.73 16.79 4.73
N GLY A 98 -2.72 16.02 4.31
CA GLY A 98 -1.72 16.45 3.32
C GLY A 98 -0.55 17.27 3.82
N ARG A 99 -0.48 17.53 5.13
CA ARG A 99 0.66 18.20 5.74
C ARG A 99 1.58 17.16 6.36
N THR A 100 2.82 17.09 5.88
CA THR A 100 3.85 16.20 6.43
C THR A 100 4.73 16.98 7.41
N PHE A 101 4.81 16.48 8.63
CA PHE A 101 5.76 16.90 9.66
C PHE A 101 6.87 15.87 9.70
N SER A 102 8.12 16.32 9.70
CA SER A 102 9.28 15.43 9.77
C SER A 102 10.25 15.86 10.87
N LYS A 103 10.88 14.87 11.52
CA LYS A 103 11.92 15.06 12.54
C LYS A 103 13.08 14.12 12.25
N GLY A 104 14.31 14.58 12.46
CA GLY A 104 15.54 13.78 12.27
C GLY A 104 16.30 14.03 10.96
N LEU A 105 15.70 14.69 9.97
CA LEU A 105 16.37 15.03 8.69
C LEU A 105 17.26 16.28 8.78
N ILE A 106 16.73 17.36 9.35
CA ILE A 106 17.38 18.70 9.36
C ILE A 106 17.74 19.13 10.79
N GLY A 107 17.36 18.33 11.80
CA GLY A 107 17.62 18.59 13.20
C GLY A 107 16.76 17.74 14.14
N SER A 108 16.83 18.05 15.44
CA SER A 108 16.09 17.34 16.49
C SER A 108 14.65 17.81 16.69
N GLY A 109 14.26 18.93 16.07
CA GLY A 109 12.91 19.48 16.13
C GLY A 109 11.99 18.95 15.01
N TRP A 110 10.69 19.08 15.20
CA TRP A 110 9.73 18.84 14.13
C TRP A 110 9.73 20.03 13.17
N THR A 111 9.87 19.72 11.89
CA THR A 111 9.79 20.68 10.79
C THR A 111 8.59 20.33 9.92
N VAL A 112 7.98 21.35 9.32
CA VAL A 112 6.89 21.15 8.33
C VAL A 112 7.52 21.10 6.96
N THR A 113 7.39 19.96 6.29
CA THR A 113 7.66 19.87 4.86
C THR A 113 6.42 20.39 4.13
N ALA A 114 6.61 21.14 3.04
CA ALA A 114 5.58 21.98 2.40
C ALA A 114 4.19 21.31 2.24
N ALA A 115 3.14 22.13 2.22
CA ALA A 115 1.73 21.76 2.36
C ALA A 115 1.10 20.84 1.27
N ASN A 116 1.90 20.26 0.37
CA ASN A 116 1.42 19.41 -0.73
C ASN A 116 2.40 18.26 -1.05
N ASP A 117 2.94 17.59 -0.03
CA ASP A 117 3.65 16.32 -0.22
C ASP A 117 2.66 15.30 -0.82
N PRO A 118 2.98 14.53 -1.88
CA PRO A 118 2.06 13.58 -2.50
C PRO A 118 1.50 12.57 -1.47
N GLN A 119 0.30 12.91 -0.96
CA GLN A 119 -0.35 12.40 0.24
C GLN A 119 -0.54 10.87 0.26
N GLY A 120 -0.50 10.23 -0.90
CA GLY A 120 -0.83 8.82 -1.07
C GLY A 120 0.34 7.90 -1.37
N ALA A 121 1.54 8.41 -1.71
CA ALA A 121 2.59 7.53 -2.23
C ALA A 121 3.20 6.60 -1.16
N MET A 122 3.28 7.03 0.11
CA MET A 122 3.73 6.15 1.22
C MET A 122 2.59 5.35 1.87
N LEU A 123 1.39 5.95 1.99
CA LEU A 123 0.25 5.32 2.66
C LEU A 123 -0.51 4.36 1.75
N ASP A 124 -0.28 4.51 0.46
CA ASP A 124 -0.87 3.70 -0.57
C ASP A 124 0.07 3.54 -1.78
N PRO A 125 1.20 2.84 -1.61
CA PRO A 125 2.24 2.77 -2.63
C PRO A 125 1.78 2.17 -3.96
N LEU A 126 0.59 1.54 -4.04
CA LEU A 126 0.04 0.98 -5.27
C LEU A 126 -1.41 1.36 -5.58
N GLY A 127 -2.02 2.31 -4.86
CA GLY A 127 -3.42 2.63 -5.12
C GLY A 127 -4.40 1.57 -4.59
N GLN A 128 -4.15 0.89 -3.48
CA GLN A 128 -5.18 0.19 -2.71
C GLN A 128 -6.42 1.08 -2.46
N THR A 129 -6.28 2.40 -2.48
CA THR A 129 -7.38 3.37 -2.50
C THR A 129 -8.06 3.47 -3.87
N ASP A 130 -7.33 3.26 -4.96
CA ASP A 130 -7.78 3.28 -6.35
C ASP A 130 -7.10 2.20 -7.23
N LEU A 131 -7.77 1.05 -7.31
CA LEU A 131 -7.32 -0.11 -8.09
C LEU A 131 -7.52 0.03 -9.61
N SER A 132 -7.95 1.20 -10.11
CA SER A 132 -8.26 1.40 -11.54
C SER A 132 -7.07 1.19 -12.48
N ALA A 133 -5.85 1.26 -11.95
CA ALA A 133 -4.62 1.01 -12.67
C ALA A 133 -4.12 -0.44 -12.54
N VAL A 134 -4.73 -1.28 -11.68
CA VAL A 134 -4.35 -2.68 -11.56
C VAL A 134 -4.72 -3.42 -12.84
N ALA A 135 -3.75 -4.18 -13.35
CA ALA A 135 -3.85 -5.06 -14.49
C ALA A 135 -3.42 -6.48 -14.08
N THR A 136 -3.98 -7.49 -14.74
CA THR A 136 -3.63 -8.91 -14.58
C THR A 136 -3.48 -9.37 -13.14
N VAL A 137 -4.56 -9.81 -12.50
CA VAL A 137 -4.52 -10.38 -11.15
C VAL A 137 -4.51 -11.90 -11.25
N THR A 138 -3.54 -12.54 -10.62
CA THR A 138 -3.40 -14.00 -10.61
C THR A 138 -3.17 -14.49 -9.19
N GLU A 139 -3.72 -15.65 -8.85
CA GLU A 139 -3.37 -16.33 -7.60
C GLU A 139 -2.08 -17.14 -7.82
N VAL A 140 -1.12 -16.97 -6.92
CA VAL A 140 0.18 -17.63 -6.96
C VAL A 140 0.14 -18.92 -6.14
N ASP A 141 -0.22 -18.80 -4.86
CA ASP A 141 -0.32 -19.91 -3.91
C ASP A 141 -1.22 -19.57 -2.70
N ARG A 142 -1.26 -20.46 -1.70
CA ARG A 142 -2.08 -20.33 -0.48
C ARG A 142 -1.27 -20.58 0.79
N PRO A 143 -0.33 -19.69 1.15
CA PRO A 143 0.54 -19.90 2.30
C PRO A 143 -0.17 -19.58 3.62
N VAL A 144 0.46 -19.98 4.72
CA VAL A 144 0.12 -19.52 6.06
C VAL A 144 1.06 -18.38 6.42
N VAL A 145 0.51 -17.20 6.72
CA VAL A 145 1.25 -16.01 7.15
C VAL A 145 0.84 -15.71 8.59
N ASP A 146 1.82 -15.65 9.50
CA ASP A 146 1.60 -15.41 10.93
C ASP A 146 0.53 -16.35 11.55
N GLY A 147 0.53 -17.62 11.16
CA GLY A 147 -0.44 -18.61 11.63
C GLY A 147 -1.84 -18.51 10.99
N ARG A 148 -2.07 -17.56 10.09
CA ARG A 148 -3.36 -17.37 9.40
C ARG A 148 -3.29 -17.85 7.95
N LYS A 149 -4.33 -18.55 7.49
CA LYS A 149 -4.43 -19.00 6.09
C LYS A 149 -4.64 -17.81 5.18
N THR A 150 -3.89 -17.76 4.08
CA THR A 150 -3.98 -16.66 3.11
C THR A 150 -4.12 -17.17 1.68
N ARG A 151 -4.67 -16.33 0.81
CA ARG A 151 -4.52 -16.42 -0.65
C ARG A 151 -3.50 -15.37 -1.07
N HIS A 152 -2.49 -15.80 -1.79
CA HIS A 152 -1.44 -14.95 -2.30
C HIS A 152 -1.71 -14.60 -3.75
N LEU A 153 -1.86 -13.31 -4.04
CA LEU A 153 -2.12 -12.82 -5.39
C LEU A 153 -0.93 -11.99 -5.89
N SER A 154 -0.61 -12.13 -7.17
CA SER A 154 0.30 -11.25 -7.90
C SER A 154 -0.49 -10.39 -8.90
N TYR A 155 -0.08 -9.13 -9.04
CA TYR A 155 -0.67 -8.20 -9.98
C TYR A 155 0.36 -7.25 -10.60
N SER A 156 -0.01 -6.70 -11.76
CA SER A 156 0.74 -5.65 -12.45
C SER A 156 -0.04 -4.34 -12.42
N ILE A 157 0.64 -3.22 -12.67
CA ILE A 157 -0.02 -1.93 -12.89
C ILE A 157 0.11 -1.56 -14.36
N ASP A 158 -0.97 -1.05 -14.95
CA ASP A 158 -0.98 -0.44 -16.27
C ASP A 158 0.00 0.75 -16.30
N GLN A 159 0.97 0.68 -17.20
CA GLN A 159 2.08 1.64 -17.23
C GLN A 159 1.62 3.05 -17.60
N ALA A 160 0.62 3.18 -18.49
CA ALA A 160 0.11 4.48 -18.91
C ALA A 160 -0.62 5.16 -17.75
N LYS A 161 -1.50 4.43 -17.06
CA LYS A 161 -2.21 4.93 -15.88
C LYS A 161 -1.25 5.22 -14.72
N LEU A 162 -0.21 4.42 -14.52
CA LEU A 162 0.82 4.70 -13.53
C LEU A 162 1.55 6.02 -13.86
N ALA A 163 1.98 6.21 -15.10
CA ALA A 163 2.63 7.45 -15.53
C ALA A 163 1.72 8.67 -15.38
N GLU A 164 0.42 8.54 -15.68
CA GLU A 164 -0.58 9.59 -15.45
C GLU A 164 -0.73 9.94 -13.97
N LYS A 165 -0.85 8.93 -13.09
CA LYS A 165 -0.90 9.13 -11.64
C LYS A 165 0.36 9.82 -11.11
N MET A 166 1.54 9.39 -11.56
CA MET A 166 2.81 9.99 -11.16
C MET A 166 2.92 11.46 -11.63
N LYS A 167 2.45 11.78 -12.83
CA LYS A 167 2.38 13.17 -13.32
C LYS A 167 1.39 14.01 -12.52
N ALA A 168 0.22 13.46 -12.19
CA ALA A 168 -0.79 14.15 -11.38
C ALA A 168 -0.33 14.40 -9.94
N ALA A 169 0.58 13.58 -9.42
CA ALA A 169 1.19 13.75 -8.11
C ALA A 169 2.27 14.86 -8.07
N GLN A 170 2.73 15.37 -9.22
CA GLN A 170 3.67 16.49 -9.26
C GLN A 170 2.95 17.79 -8.91
N THR A 171 3.55 18.58 -8.01
CA THR A 171 2.96 19.84 -7.56
C THR A 171 3.62 21.02 -8.27
N ALA A 172 2.96 22.19 -8.26
CA ALA A 172 3.50 23.42 -8.86
C ALA A 172 4.83 23.89 -8.23
N THR A 173 5.21 23.35 -7.06
CA THR A 173 6.43 23.70 -6.32
C THR A 173 7.58 22.71 -6.48
N THR A 174 7.33 21.55 -7.08
CA THR A 174 8.38 20.58 -7.47
C THR A 174 8.76 20.82 -8.93
N ALA A 175 10.04 20.82 -9.27
CA ALA A 175 10.48 20.92 -10.67
C ALA A 175 9.77 19.85 -11.50
N SER A 176 9.25 20.22 -12.67
CA SER A 176 8.54 19.28 -13.54
C SER A 176 9.52 18.19 -13.99
N VAL A 177 9.26 16.95 -13.59
CA VAL A 177 10.07 15.80 -13.98
C VAL A 177 9.32 15.01 -15.04
N ASP A 178 9.97 14.77 -16.17
CA ASP A 178 9.44 13.87 -17.18
C ASP A 178 9.61 12.43 -16.70
N VAL A 179 8.48 11.74 -16.47
CA VAL A 179 8.43 10.33 -16.08
C VAL A 179 8.19 9.47 -17.32
N SER A 180 9.02 8.45 -17.50
CA SER A 180 8.91 7.45 -18.57
C SER A 180 9.27 6.05 -18.07
N ASN A 181 8.97 5.00 -18.85
CA ASN A 181 9.27 3.61 -18.52
C ASN A 181 8.80 3.18 -17.12
N ALA A 182 7.73 3.79 -16.62
CA ALA A 182 7.19 3.48 -15.31
C ALA A 182 6.60 2.07 -15.30
N THR A 183 7.11 1.23 -14.40
CA THR A 183 6.64 -0.12 -14.17
C THR A 183 6.34 -0.28 -12.69
N ALA A 184 5.25 -0.97 -12.38
CA ALA A 184 4.96 -1.39 -11.03
C ALA A 184 4.34 -2.79 -11.02
N LYS A 185 4.72 -3.56 -10.02
CA LYS A 185 4.17 -4.88 -9.71
C LYS A 185 3.91 -4.97 -8.22
N GLY A 186 2.92 -5.77 -7.86
CA GLY A 186 2.60 -6.04 -6.48
C GLY A 186 2.29 -7.50 -6.24
N GLU A 187 2.54 -7.93 -5.02
CA GLU A 187 2.08 -9.18 -4.44
C GLU A 187 1.33 -8.86 -3.15
N ILE A 188 0.29 -9.63 -2.87
CA ILE A 188 -0.57 -9.38 -1.72
C ILE A 188 -1.05 -10.68 -1.09
N TRP A 189 -1.04 -10.72 0.24
CA TRP A 189 -1.53 -11.85 1.01
C TRP A 189 -2.81 -11.45 1.72
N ILE A 190 -3.89 -12.16 1.39
CA ILE A 190 -5.24 -11.87 1.84
C ILE A 190 -5.73 -13.03 2.70
N ARG A 191 -6.13 -12.75 3.94
CA ARG A 191 -6.64 -13.78 4.86
C ARG A 191 -7.92 -14.42 4.35
N THR A 192 -8.03 -15.74 4.47
CA THR A 192 -9.21 -16.48 4.00
C THR A 192 -10.44 -16.29 4.90
N GLU A 193 -10.26 -15.90 6.16
CA GLU A 193 -11.35 -15.80 7.14
C GLU A 193 -12.19 -14.54 6.99
N ASP A 194 -11.55 -13.40 6.72
CA ASP A 194 -12.20 -12.08 6.67
C ASP A 194 -11.82 -11.27 5.42
N ASN A 195 -11.01 -11.84 4.51
CA ASN A 195 -10.48 -11.16 3.31
C ASN A 195 -9.69 -9.89 3.63
N GLN A 196 -9.06 -9.80 4.81
CA GLN A 196 -8.18 -8.67 5.13
C GLN A 196 -6.78 -8.86 4.54
N ILE A 197 -6.19 -7.76 4.09
CA ILE A 197 -4.79 -7.70 3.64
C ILE A 197 -3.90 -7.82 4.89
N VAL A 198 -2.92 -8.72 4.86
CA VAL A 198 -1.95 -8.88 5.97
C VAL A 198 -0.52 -8.60 5.55
N ARG A 199 -0.22 -8.69 4.26
CA ARG A 199 1.09 -8.34 3.71
C ARG A 199 0.93 -7.84 2.28
N GLN A 200 1.78 -6.92 1.88
CA GLN A 200 1.88 -6.42 0.53
C GLN A 200 3.35 -6.21 0.18
N LEU A 201 3.77 -6.77 -0.95
CA LEU A 201 5.06 -6.48 -1.57
C LEU A 201 4.81 -5.63 -2.81
N VAL A 202 5.62 -4.59 -2.99
CA VAL A 202 5.52 -3.61 -4.05
C VAL A 202 6.89 -3.38 -4.64
N THR A 203 6.97 -3.34 -5.96
CA THR A 203 8.17 -2.87 -6.67
C THR A 203 7.76 -1.86 -7.72
N ILE A 204 8.44 -0.72 -7.75
CA ILE A 204 8.22 0.36 -8.71
C ILE A 204 9.57 0.71 -9.31
N SER A 205 9.62 0.89 -10.63
CA SER A 205 10.80 1.43 -11.32
C SER A 205 10.37 2.38 -12.42
N MET A 206 11.08 3.49 -12.57
CA MET A 206 10.79 4.50 -13.58
C MET A 206 12.03 5.28 -13.97
N ASP A 207 12.02 5.83 -15.18
CA ASP A 207 13.00 6.80 -15.62
C ASP A 207 12.45 8.21 -15.45
N MET A 208 13.31 9.08 -14.94
CA MET A 208 13.05 10.47 -14.61
C MET A 208 14.03 11.36 -15.36
N ALA A 209 13.55 12.42 -16.01
CA ALA A 209 14.38 13.44 -16.60
C ALA A 209 13.95 14.82 -16.10
N GLY A 210 14.91 15.61 -15.61
CA GLY A 210 14.67 16.93 -15.02
C GLY A 210 15.61 17.21 -13.86
N ASP A 211 15.47 18.39 -13.25
CA ASP A 211 16.17 18.71 -12.01
C ASP A 211 15.51 17.97 -10.83
N LEU A 212 16.25 17.01 -10.26
CA LEU A 212 15.80 16.24 -9.09
C LEU A 212 16.11 16.94 -7.76
N GLY A 213 16.70 18.14 -7.78
CA GLY A 213 17.07 18.90 -6.58
C GLY A 213 18.19 18.24 -5.77
N ILE A 214 18.96 17.34 -6.38
CA ILE A 214 20.00 16.54 -5.70
C ILE A 214 21.31 17.32 -5.69
N PRO A 215 21.85 17.67 -4.50
CA PRO A 215 23.12 18.37 -4.41
C PRO A 215 24.25 17.58 -5.10
N GLY A 216 24.87 18.18 -6.12
CA GLY A 216 25.98 17.56 -6.87
C GLY A 216 25.59 16.75 -8.10
N ALA A 217 24.29 16.55 -8.38
CA ALA A 217 23.83 16.07 -9.67
C ALA A 217 23.83 17.23 -10.68
N SER A 218 24.34 17.00 -11.90
CA SER A 218 24.33 18.05 -12.93
C SER A 218 22.87 18.37 -13.31
N PRO A 219 22.44 19.65 -13.29
CA PRO A 219 21.10 20.05 -13.68
C PRO A 219 20.82 19.89 -15.19
N ALA A 220 21.80 19.43 -15.97
CA ALA A 220 21.69 19.25 -17.40
C ALA A 220 21.40 17.77 -17.75
N SER A 221 20.17 17.48 -18.16
CA SER A 221 19.81 16.37 -19.09
C SER A 221 20.05 14.92 -18.65
N SER A 222 20.42 14.66 -17.40
CA SER A 222 20.72 13.31 -16.91
C SER A 222 19.45 12.49 -16.69
N LYS A 223 19.16 11.58 -17.63
CA LYS A 223 18.20 10.49 -17.42
C LYS A 223 18.58 9.75 -16.15
N SER A 224 17.65 9.71 -15.20
CA SER A 224 17.83 9.08 -13.91
C SER A 224 16.89 7.91 -13.80
N THR A 225 17.36 6.77 -13.31
CA THR A 225 16.47 5.64 -13.03
C THR A 225 16.22 5.59 -11.52
N LEU A 226 14.94 5.67 -11.16
CA LEU A 226 14.44 5.47 -9.81
C LEU A 226 13.90 4.04 -9.69
N ALA A 227 14.26 3.34 -8.62
CA ALA A 227 13.67 2.07 -8.23
C ALA A 227 13.33 2.07 -6.74
N MET A 228 12.16 1.54 -6.40
CA MET A 228 11.67 1.44 -5.04
C MET A 228 11.07 0.06 -4.82
N SER A 229 11.26 -0.48 -3.62
CA SER A 229 10.54 -1.67 -3.17
C SER A 229 10.00 -1.48 -1.76
N PHE A 230 8.82 -2.03 -1.49
CA PHE A 230 8.20 -2.02 -0.16
C PHE A 230 7.69 -3.42 0.15
N ASP A 231 8.01 -3.95 1.31
CA ASP A 231 7.41 -5.14 1.90
C ASP A 231 6.74 -4.71 3.20
N LEU A 232 5.41 -4.61 3.16
CA LEU A 232 4.58 -4.07 4.20
C LEU A 232 3.74 -5.17 4.84
N LYS A 233 3.69 -5.19 6.15
CA LYS A 233 2.83 -6.04 6.97
C LYS A 233 1.78 -5.19 7.66
N PHE A 234 0.53 -5.64 7.60
CA PHE A 234 -0.61 -4.95 8.20
C PHE A 234 -1.10 -5.73 9.42
N THR A 235 -1.18 -5.05 10.56
CA THR A 235 -1.66 -5.59 11.83
C THR A 235 -2.62 -4.60 12.50
N HIS A 236 -3.29 -5.02 13.58
CA HIS A 236 -4.21 -4.19 14.37
C HIS A 236 -5.28 -3.45 13.52
N LEU A 237 -5.78 -4.12 12.48
CA LEU A 237 -6.76 -3.57 11.55
C LEU A 237 -8.07 -3.25 12.27
N GLY A 238 -8.49 -1.99 12.21
CA GLY A 238 -9.71 -1.51 12.87
C GLY A 238 -9.60 -1.30 14.37
N GLU A 239 -8.41 -1.46 14.95
CA GLU A 239 -8.18 -1.14 16.35
C GLU A 239 -7.92 0.38 16.52
N PRO A 240 -8.38 1.01 17.62
CA PRO A 240 -8.11 2.43 17.86
C PRO A 240 -6.61 2.72 17.97
N VAL A 241 -6.13 3.72 17.22
CA VAL A 241 -4.74 4.17 17.32
C VAL A 241 -4.55 4.97 18.61
N SER A 242 -3.59 4.54 19.44
CA SER A 242 -3.27 5.19 20.71
C SER A 242 -1.75 5.36 20.88
N PRO A 243 -1.25 6.59 21.14
CA PRO A 243 -2.00 7.84 21.18
C PRO A 243 -2.46 8.27 19.78
N ALA A 244 -3.58 9.00 19.74
CA ALA A 244 -4.14 9.52 18.49
C ALA A 244 -3.09 10.28 17.66
N ILE A 245 -3.18 10.17 16.34
CA ILE A 245 -2.28 10.86 15.42
C ILE A 245 -2.64 12.35 15.41
N ALA A 246 -1.75 13.18 15.93
CA ALA A 246 -1.93 14.61 16.09
C ALA A 246 -0.71 15.38 15.60
N ALA A 247 -0.92 16.62 15.18
CA ALA A 247 0.17 17.47 14.71
C ALA A 247 1.19 17.69 15.86
N PRO A 248 2.49 17.51 15.60
CA PRO A 248 3.50 17.74 16.61
C PRO A 248 3.71 19.23 16.87
N PRO A 249 4.30 19.62 18.01
CA PRO A 249 4.78 20.98 18.22
C PRO A 249 5.92 21.28 17.24
N THR A 250 5.72 22.25 16.35
CA THR A 250 6.71 22.70 15.35
C THR A 250 7.59 23.80 15.92
N GLN A 251 8.86 23.84 15.51
CA GLN A 251 9.74 25.00 15.73
C GLN A 251 9.62 26.03 14.61
#